data_AF-A0A659UHC6-F1
#
_entry.id   AF-A0A659UHC6-F1
#
_cell.length_a   1.000
_cell.length_b   1.000
_cell.length_c   1.000
_cell.angle_alpha   90.00
_cell.angle_beta   90.00
_cell.angle_gamma   90.00
#
_symmetry.space_group_name_H-M   'P 1'
#
loop_
_entity.id
_entity.type
_entity.pdbx_description
1 polymer ?
#
loop_
_entity_poly.entity_id
_entity_poly.type
_entity_poly.pdbx_seq_one_letter_code
_entity_poly.pdbx_strand_id
1 'polypeptide(L)'
;GFEVRVLGSSPRAGRFAGFGLNRMVFFAFLLSGALAGLAGISEVSGAIGQLQPVISPGYGFTAIIVAFLGRLNPLGIVAAGLVLALTYLGGEA
;
A
#
# COMPACT_ATOMS: atom_id res chain seq x y z
N GLY A 1 3.82 16.61 0.71
CA GLY A 1 3.86 16.38 -0.74
C GLY A 1 5.19 16.78 -1.36
N PHE A 2 5.52 18.07 -1.29
CA PHE A 2 6.77 18.63 -1.83
C PHE A 2 8.03 18.04 -1.16
N GLU A 3 8.01 17.92 0.17
CA GLU A 3 9.11 17.38 0.98
C GLU A 3 9.44 15.91 0.66
N VAL A 4 8.43 15.08 0.35
CA VAL A 4 8.61 13.67 -0.08
C VAL A 4 9.17 13.60 -1.51
N ARG A 5 8.76 14.54 -2.38
CA ARG A 5 9.25 14.63 -3.77
C ARG A 5 10.71 15.07 -3.83
N VAL A 6 11.11 16.03 -2.98
CA VAL A 6 12.50 16.52 -2.87
C VAL A 6 13.44 15.45 -2.29
N LEU A 7 12.98 14.67 -1.29
CA LEU A 7 13.74 13.54 -0.75
C LEU A 7 13.89 12.38 -1.75
N GLY A 8 12.85 12.10 -2.54
CA GLY A 8 12.85 11.03 -3.54
C GLY A 8 13.78 11.30 -4.73
N SER A 9 14.05 12.56 -5.07
CA SER A 9 14.95 12.93 -6.17
C SER A 9 16.43 13.01 -5.77
N SER A 10 16.74 13.29 -4.49
CA SER A 10 18.12 13.31 -3.98
C SER A 10 18.15 13.38 -2.44
N PRO A 11 18.74 12.40 -1.74
CA PRO A 11 18.93 12.49 -0.28
C PRO A 11 19.84 13.66 0.15
N ARG A 12 20.60 14.26 -0.78
CA ARG A 12 21.36 15.50 -0.55
C ARG A 12 20.48 16.75 -0.58
N ALA A 13 19.38 16.77 -1.33
CA ALA A 13 18.48 17.92 -1.43
C ALA A 13 17.64 18.13 -0.14
N GLY A 14 17.27 17.05 0.55
CA GLY A 14 16.58 17.13 1.84
C GLY A 14 17.40 17.79 2.95
N ARG A 15 18.73 17.63 2.93
CA ARG A 15 19.65 18.30 3.88
C ARG A 15 19.71 19.82 3.68
N PHE A 16 19.52 20.32 2.46
CA PHE A 16 19.50 21.76 2.17
C PHE A 16 18.19 22.45 2.58
N ALA A 17 17.10 21.69 2.73
CA ALA A 17 15.80 22.22 3.13
C ALA A 17 15.61 22.34 4.66
N GLY A 18 16.60 21.97 5.47
CA GLY A 18 16.54 22.11 6.95
C GLY A 18 15.72 21.02 7.67
N PHE A 19 15.19 20.03 6.94
CA PHE A 19 14.40 18.94 7.51
C PHE A 19 15.28 17.74 7.85
N GLY A 20 15.18 17.25 9.09
CA GLY A 20 15.94 16.09 9.55
C GLY A 20 15.54 14.84 8.78
N LEU A 21 16.36 14.43 7.82
CA LEU A 21 16.18 13.26 6.95
C LEU A 21 15.70 12.02 7.74
N ASN A 22 16.35 11.75 8.88
CA ASN A 22 16.03 10.61 9.74
C ASN A 22 14.61 10.69 10.32
N ARG A 23 14.14 11.87 10.73
CA ARG A 23 12.82 12.03 11.36
C ARG A 23 11.71 11.86 10.32
N MET A 24 11.93 12.35 9.11
CA MET A 24 10.96 12.21 8.04
C MET A 24 10.91 10.79 7.48
N VAL A 25 12.06 10.12 7.33
CA VAL A 25 12.11 8.70 6.97
C VAL A 25 11.40 7.86 8.05
N PHE A 26 11.68 8.10 9.33
CA PHE A 26 11.04 7.38 10.42
C PHE A 26 9.53 7.62 10.46
N PHE A 27 9.07 8.86 10.22
CA PHE A 27 7.65 9.20 10.16
C PHE A 27 6.95 8.55 8.97
N ALA A 28 7.55 8.56 7.78
CA ALA A 28 7.01 7.90 6.60
C ALA A 28 6.94 6.37 6.78
N PHE A 29 7.98 5.79 7.39
CA PHE A 29 8.04 4.35 7.67
C PHE A 29 7.01 3.94 8.71
N LEU A 30 6.87 4.71 9.80
CA LEU A 30 5.82 4.51 10.81
C LEU A 30 4.42 4.62 10.19
N LEU A 31 4.17 5.65 9.39
CA LEU A 31 2.85 5.88 8.81
C LEU A 31 2.49 4.78 7.78
N SER A 32 3.44 4.43 6.90
CA SER A 32 3.23 3.35 5.93
C SER A 32 3.08 1.99 6.62
N GLY A 33 3.89 1.71 7.64
CA GLY A 33 3.82 0.48 8.41
C GLY A 33 2.52 0.36 9.21
N ALA A 34 2.05 1.46 9.81
CA ALA A 34 0.77 1.49 10.50
C ALA A 34 -0.41 1.24 9.56
N LEU A 35 -0.43 1.86 8.37
CA LEU A 35 -1.47 1.62 7.37
C LEU A 35 -1.44 0.19 6.83
N ALA A 36 -0.26 -0.36 6.52
CA ALA A 36 -0.12 -1.75 6.09
C ALA A 36 -0.55 -2.74 7.19
N GLY A 37 -0.19 -2.47 8.44
CA GLY A 37 -0.60 -3.26 9.60
C GLY A 37 -2.10 -3.23 9.84
N LEU A 38 -2.74 -2.05 9.74
CA LEU A 38 -4.20 -1.92 9.85
C LEU A 38 -4.93 -2.69 8.74
N ALA A 39 -4.42 -2.62 7.51
CA ALA A 39 -4.96 -3.41 6.40
C ALA A 39 -4.87 -4.91 6.69
N GLY A 40 -3.70 -5.40 7.12
CA GLY A 40 -3.52 -6.81 7.48
C GLY A 40 -4.39 -7.27 8.65
N ILE A 41 -4.53 -6.46 9.70
CA ILE A 41 -5.44 -6.75 10.82
C ILE A 41 -6.87 -6.85 10.32
N SER A 42 -7.32 -5.90 9.49
CA SER A 42 -8.68 -5.90 8.97
C SER A 42 -9.00 -7.12 8.10
N GLU A 43 -8.02 -7.61 7.33
CA GLU A 43 -8.15 -8.80 6.49
C GLU A 43 -8.27 -10.07 7.36
N VAL A 44 -7.36 -10.22 8.34
CA VAL A 44 -7.34 -11.38 9.26
C VAL A 44 -8.57 -11.42 10.17
N SER A 45 -8.98 -10.28 10.73
CA SER A 45 -10.11 -10.21 11.66
C SER A 45 -11.47 -10.26 10.99
N GLY A 46 -11.56 -9.75 9.75
CA GLY A 46 -12.83 -9.57 9.04
C GLY A 46 -13.21 -10.73 8.13
N ALA A 47 -12.36 -11.04 7.14
CA ALA A 47 -12.72 -11.98 6.07
C ALA A 47 -12.59 -13.45 6.48
N ILE A 48 -11.69 -13.76 7.41
CA ILE A 48 -11.23 -15.14 7.63
C ILE A 48 -11.81 -15.75 8.93
N GLY A 49 -12.03 -14.96 9.99
CA GLY A 49 -12.67 -15.40 11.25
C GLY A 49 -11.96 -16.55 12.01
N GLN A 50 -10.86 -17.06 11.47
CA GLN A 50 -10.02 -18.15 11.94
C GLN A 50 -8.57 -17.86 11.50
N LEU A 51 -7.58 -18.17 12.34
CA LEU A 51 -6.16 -18.15 11.97
C LEU A 51 -5.88 -19.30 11.00
N GLN A 52 -6.22 -19.14 9.73
CA GLN A 52 -5.81 -20.10 8.70
C GLN A 52 -4.32 -19.87 8.37
N PRO A 53 -3.51 -20.94 8.15
CA PRO A 53 -2.09 -20.81 7.82
C PRO A 53 -1.82 -19.99 6.55
N VAL A 54 -2.82 -19.85 5.69
CA VAL A 54 -2.76 -19.10 4.43
C VAL A 54 -3.75 -17.94 4.53
N ILE A 55 -3.25 -16.80 5.03
CA ILE A 55 -4.01 -15.54 5.08
C ILE A 55 -4.07 -14.88 3.69
N SER A 56 -3.08 -15.17 2.82
CA SER A 56 -2.95 -14.49 1.52
C SER A 56 -2.52 -15.47 0.42
N PRO A 57 -3.45 -16.21 -0.21
CA PRO A 57 -3.14 -17.01 -1.38
C PRO A 57 -2.97 -16.10 -2.61
N GLY A 58 -1.99 -15.20 -2.58
CA GLY A 58 -1.60 -14.39 -3.72
C GLY A 58 -2.14 -12.95 -3.78
N TYR A 59 -2.79 -12.40 -2.73
CA TYR A 59 -3.25 -11.00 -2.76
C TYR A 59 -2.11 -10.01 -3.04
N GLY A 60 -0.90 -10.27 -2.53
CA GLY A 60 0.29 -9.48 -2.85
C GLY A 60 0.67 -9.51 -4.34
N PHE A 61 0.54 -10.66 -5.00
CA PHE A 61 0.83 -10.78 -6.43
C PHE A 61 -0.26 -10.11 -7.27
N THR A 62 -1.53 -10.30 -6.91
CA THR A 62 -2.66 -9.62 -7.55
C THR A 62 -2.59 -8.10 -7.38
N ALA A 63 -2.11 -7.62 -6.23
CA ALA A 63 -1.92 -6.18 -5.98
C ALA A 63 -0.90 -5.54 -6.93
N ILE A 64 0.10 -6.29 -7.41
CA ILE A 64 1.05 -5.80 -8.43
C ILE A 64 0.28 -5.52 -9.74
N ILE A 65 -0.60 -6.43 -10.15
CA ILE A 65 -1.41 -6.28 -11.36
C ILE A 65 -2.35 -5.07 -11.23
N VAL A 66 -3.03 -4.94 -10.08
CA VAL A 66 -3.89 -3.78 -9.76
C VAL A 66 -3.10 -2.47 -9.84
N ALA A 67 -1.87 -2.44 -9.31
CA ALA A 67 -1.03 -1.25 -9.31
C ALA A 67 -0.67 -0.79 -10.73
N PHE A 68 -0.34 -1.73 -11.61
CA PHE A 68 -0.05 -1.43 -13.01
C PHE A 68 -1.31 -1.06 -13.81
N LEU A 69 -2.42 -1.76 -13.57
CA LEU A 69 -3.71 -1.46 -14.22
C LEU A 69 -4.21 -0.05 -13.85
N GLY A 70 -4.00 0.36 -12.60
CA GLY A 70 -4.26 1.72 -12.12
C GLY A 70 -3.27 2.79 -12.59
N ARG A 71 -2.27 2.44 -13.42
CA ARG A 71 -1.23 3.33 -13.96
C ARG A 71 -0.51 4.13 -12.88
N LEU A 72 -0.21 3.52 -11.72
CA LEU A 72 0.41 4.18 -10.56
C LEU A 72 -0.34 5.42 -10.02
N ASN A 73 -1.60 5.62 -10.42
CA ASN A 73 -2.44 6.70 -9.90
C ASN A 73 -3.31 6.15 -8.77
N PRO A 74 -3.34 6.78 -7.57
CA PRO A 74 -4.06 6.24 -6.41
C PRO A 74 -5.56 6.01 -6.68
N LEU A 75 -6.21 6.95 -7.38
CA LEU A 75 -7.61 6.78 -7.82
C LEU A 75 -7.79 5.63 -8.81
N GLY A 76 -6.83 5.43 -9.73
CA GLY A 76 -6.85 4.32 -10.68
C GLY A 76 -6.65 2.97 -10.00
N ILE A 77 -5.80 2.90 -8.97
CA ILE A 77 -5.56 1.70 -8.16
C ILE A 77 -6.83 1.29 -7.41
N VAL A 78 -7.57 2.24 -6.83
CA VAL A 78 -8.84 1.96 -6.14
C VAL A 78 -9.89 1.41 -7.12
N ALA A 79 -10.05 2.03 -8.29
CA ALA A 79 -10.98 1.57 -9.31
C ALA A 79 -10.59 0.18 -9.87
N ALA A 80 -9.32 -0.03 -10.19
CA ALA A 80 -8.79 -1.32 -10.67
C ALA A 80 -8.94 -2.43 -9.62
N GLY A 81 -8.68 -2.10 -8.35
CA GLY A 81 -8.83 -3.02 -7.22
C GLY A 81 -10.29 -3.44 -7.03
N LEU A 82 -11.23 -2.51 -7.15
CA LEU A 82 -12.67 -2.80 -7.08
C LEU A 82 -13.11 -3.72 -8.22
N VAL A 83 -12.72 -3.43 -9.47
CA VAL A 83 -13.09 -4.25 -10.63
C VAL A 83 -12.54 -5.67 -10.48
N LEU A 84 -11.28 -5.81 -10.09
CA LEU A 84 -10.68 -7.12 -9.86
C LEU A 84 -11.33 -7.85 -8.68
N ALA A 85 -11.53 -7.20 -7.54
CA ALA A 85 -12.22 -7.81 -6.40
C ALA A 85 -13.62 -8.32 -6.75
N LEU A 86 -14.40 -7.55 -7.51
CA LEU A 86 -15.72 -7.96 -8.00
C LEU A 86 -15.64 -9.12 -8.99
N THR A 87 -14.63 -9.14 -9.85
CA THR A 87 -14.43 -10.22 -10.83
C THR A 87 -14.03 -11.53 -10.16
N TYR A 88 -13.14 -11.46 -9.16
CA TYR A 88 -12.82 -12.61 -8.31
C TYR A 88 -14.11 -13.07 -7.62
N LEU A 89 -14.74 -12.23 -6.80
CA LEU A 89 -15.92 -12.64 -6.02
C LEU A 89 -17.09 -13.16 -6.88
N GLY A 90 -17.30 -12.62 -8.09
CA GLY A 90 -18.33 -13.06 -9.03
C GLY A 90 -17.93 -14.26 -9.91
N GLY A 91 -16.64 -14.58 -10.02
CA GLY A 91 -16.13 -15.74 -10.75
C GLY A 91 -16.02 -17.01 -9.89
N GLU A 92 -16.07 -16.88 -8.57
CA GLU A 92 -16.03 -17.99 -7.60
C GLU A 92 -17.43 -18.40 -7.10
N ALA A 93 -18.48 -17.98 -7.83
CA ALA A 93 -19.88 -18.34 -7.60
C ALA A 93 -20.40 -19.35 -8.64
#